data_AF-A0A257Q932-F1
#
_entry.id   AF-A0A257Q932-F1
#
_cell.length_a   1.000
_cell.length_b   1.000
_cell.length_c   1.000
_cell.angle_alpha   90.00
_cell.angle_beta   90.00
_cell.angle_gamma   90.00
#
_symmetry.space_group_name_H-M   'P 1'
#
loop_
_entity.id
_entity.type
_entity.pdbx_description
1 polymer ?
#
loop_
_entity_poly.entity_id
_entity_poly.type
_entity_poly.pdbx_seq_one_letter_code
_entity_poly.pdbx_strand_id
1 'polypeptide(L)'
;MSEEANATEAEEWRVRAETAEATLQQVKQETSEKLIRAGLKAEAIRAGMVDLDGLKLLDLSEVTLDAQGEISDAPALLSKLKHIKPWLFGGAVSSSAAAHPPRPEPPRTRHANELSHEEWLAARAALLRRR
;
A
#
# COMPACT_ATOMS: atom_id res chain seq x y z
N MET A 1 11.89 64.43 24.23
CA MET A 1 12.57 64.16 22.95
C MET A 1 13.29 62.81 22.97
N SER A 2 14.17 62.52 23.93
CA SER A 2 14.97 61.28 23.94
C SER A 2 14.22 60.02 24.44
N GLU A 3 13.27 60.17 25.37
CA GLU A 3 12.50 59.03 25.90
C GLU A 3 11.45 58.50 24.91
N GLU A 4 10.81 59.39 24.14
CA GLU A 4 9.83 59.00 23.12
C GLU A 4 10.48 58.21 21.97
N ALA A 5 11.70 58.56 21.57
CA ALA A 5 12.45 57.84 20.54
C ALA A 5 12.83 56.41 20.98
N ASN A 6 13.22 56.23 22.25
CA ASN A 6 13.49 54.91 22.83
C ASN A 6 12.22 54.07 22.95
N ALA A 7 11.08 54.68 23.29
CA ALA A 7 9.81 53.98 23.39
C ALA A 7 9.31 53.49 22.01
N THR A 8 9.48 54.29 20.96
CA THR A 8 9.13 53.87 19.58
C THR A 8 10.03 52.75 19.08
N GLU A 9 11.34 52.81 19.38
CA GLU A 9 12.29 51.79 18.96
C GLU A 9 12.02 50.45 19.66
N ALA A 10 11.72 50.46 20.96
CA ALA A 10 11.35 49.27 21.71
C ALA A 10 10.07 48.61 21.16
N GLU A 11 9.07 49.41 20.77
CA GLU A 11 7.83 48.88 20.20
C GLU A 11 8.03 48.30 18.80
N GLU A 12 8.86 48.94 17.96
CA GLU A 12 9.26 48.36 16.67
C GLU A 12 9.96 47.01 16.83
N TRP A 13 10.85 46.87 17.82
CA TRP A 13 11.53 45.61 18.11
C TRP A 13 10.55 44.52 18.57
N ARG A 14 9.56 44.88 19.40
CA ARG A 14 8.53 43.93 19.85
C ARG A 14 7.65 43.45 18.69
N VAL A 15 7.18 44.38 17.85
CA VAL A 15 6.37 44.03 16.66
C VAL A 15 7.18 43.16 15.69
N ARG A 16 8.47 43.46 15.48
CA ARG A 16 9.37 42.61 14.69
C ARG A 16 9.55 41.22 15.30
N ALA A 17 9.68 41.12 16.62
CA ALA A 17 9.82 39.83 17.31
C ALA A 17 8.53 39.01 17.19
N GLU A 18 7.37 39.60 17.46
CA GLU A 18 6.07 38.94 17.37
C GLU A 18 5.77 38.46 15.93
N THR A 19 6.07 39.29 14.92
CA THR A 19 5.91 38.90 13.51
C THR A 19 6.89 37.80 13.10
N ALA A 20 8.14 37.84 13.58
CA ALA A 20 9.12 36.77 13.35
C ALA A 20 8.70 35.46 14.01
N GLU A 21 8.14 35.50 15.22
CA GLU A 21 7.62 34.33 15.91
C GLU A 21 6.41 33.74 15.19
N ALA A 22 5.45 34.57 14.77
CA ALA A 22 4.28 34.13 14.03
C ALA A 22 4.65 33.47 12.70
N THR A 23 5.57 34.09 11.94
CA THR A 23 6.06 33.52 10.68
C THR A 23 6.83 32.22 10.90
N LEU A 24 7.66 32.13 11.95
CA LEU A 24 8.35 30.89 12.32
C LEU A 24 7.36 29.78 12.67
N GLN A 25 6.30 30.07 13.43
CA GLN A 25 5.28 29.08 13.77
C GLN A 25 4.53 28.58 12.53
N GLN A 26 4.14 29.49 11.63
CA GLN A 26 3.50 29.12 10.38
C GLN A 26 4.40 28.23 9.51
N VAL A 27 5.66 28.62 9.31
CA VAL A 27 6.61 27.84 8.51
C VAL A 27 6.87 26.48 9.14
N LYS A 28 6.97 26.38 10.48
CA LYS A 28 7.11 25.12 11.19
C LYS A 28 5.92 24.21 10.95
N GLN A 29 4.70 24.72 11.07
CA GLN A 29 3.48 23.95 10.81
C GLN A 29 3.44 23.45 9.37
N GLU A 30 3.61 24.34 8.38
CA GLU A 30 3.61 23.97 6.96
C GLU A 30 4.70 22.94 6.61
N THR A 31 5.89 23.08 7.20
CA THR A 31 7.00 22.15 6.97
C THR A 31 6.73 20.80 7.61
N SER A 32 6.18 20.79 8.83
CA SER A 32 5.82 19.55 9.53
C SER A 32 4.78 18.75 8.75
N GLU A 33 3.74 19.39 8.22
CA GLU A 33 2.74 18.72 7.39
C GLU A 33 3.34 18.13 6.11
N LYS A 34 4.25 18.88 5.46
CA LYS A 34 4.93 18.41 4.25
C LYS A 34 5.81 17.21 4.55
N LEU A 35 6.54 17.23 5.66
CA LEU A 35 7.37 16.11 6.13
C LEU A 35 6.52 14.89 6.45
N ILE A 36 5.42 15.05 7.20
CA ILE A 36 4.49 13.95 7.50
C ILE A 36 3.98 13.30 6.21
N ARG A 37 3.52 14.11 5.24
CA ARG A 37 3.02 13.60 3.95
C ARG A 37 4.11 12.89 3.15
N ALA A 38 5.34 13.42 3.15
CA ALA A 38 6.48 12.83 2.45
C ALA A 38 6.93 11.52 3.08
N GLY A 39 7.07 11.48 4.41
CA GLY A 39 7.43 10.29 5.17
C GLY A 39 6.39 9.18 5.02
N LEU A 40 5.09 9.50 5.15
CA LEU A 40 4.03 8.51 4.92
C LEU A 40 4.04 7.96 3.49
N LYS A 41 4.28 8.81 2.48
CA LYS A 41 4.41 8.34 1.10
C LYS A 41 5.59 7.39 0.94
N ALA A 42 6.75 7.72 1.50
CA ALA A 42 7.93 6.87 1.43
C ALA A 42 7.67 5.50 2.08
N GLU A 43 7.03 5.49 3.26
CA GLU A 43 6.68 4.26 3.95
C GLU A 43 5.60 3.46 3.19
N ALA A 44 4.62 4.12 2.61
CA ALA A 44 3.57 3.49 1.82
C ALA A 44 4.13 2.78 0.58
N ILE A 45 5.04 3.43 -0.13
CA ILE A 45 5.76 2.84 -1.25
C ILE A 45 6.57 1.63 -0.79
N ARG A 46 7.30 1.75 0.33
CA ARG A 46 8.07 0.65 0.92
C ARG A 46 7.16 -0.54 1.31
N ALA A 47 5.96 -0.26 1.80
CA ALA A 47 4.95 -1.25 2.17
C ALA A 47 4.24 -1.89 0.97
N GLY A 48 4.52 -1.43 -0.26
CA GLY A 48 3.92 -1.94 -1.49
C GLY A 48 2.49 -1.45 -1.75
N MET A 49 2.17 -0.24 -1.28
CA MET A 49 0.91 0.43 -1.61
C MET A 49 0.88 0.76 -3.10
N VAL A 50 -0.19 0.33 -3.80
CA VAL A 50 -0.38 0.55 -5.23
C VAL A 50 -1.10 1.87 -5.46
N ASP A 51 -2.12 2.15 -4.66
CA ASP A 51 -2.90 3.37 -4.75
C ASP A 51 -2.51 4.34 -3.63
N LEU A 52 -1.58 5.25 -3.91
CA LEU A 52 -1.10 6.25 -2.95
C LEU A 52 -2.18 7.29 -2.60
N ASP A 53 -3.22 7.46 -3.41
CA ASP A 53 -4.31 8.37 -3.08
C ASP A 53 -5.13 7.88 -1.88
N GLY A 54 -5.05 6.58 -1.57
CA GLY A 54 -5.61 6.00 -0.35
C GLY A 54 -5.06 6.61 0.94
N LEU A 55 -3.89 7.27 0.92
CA LEU A 55 -3.36 7.99 2.07
C LEU A 55 -4.23 9.19 2.48
N LYS A 56 -5.04 9.74 1.57
CA LYS A 56 -6.00 10.81 1.89
C LYS A 56 -7.14 10.35 2.80
N LEU A 57 -7.32 9.03 2.94
CA LEU A 57 -8.33 8.44 3.82
C LEU A 57 -7.84 8.31 5.27
N LEU A 58 -6.56 8.56 5.51
CA LEU A 58 -5.98 8.53 6.84
C LEU A 58 -6.17 9.88 7.52
N ASP A 59 -6.53 9.83 8.80
CA ASP A 59 -6.49 11.01 9.65
C ASP A 59 -5.02 11.29 10.00
N LEU A 60 -4.51 12.42 9.50
CA LEU A 60 -3.13 12.83 9.72
C LEU A 60 -2.95 13.66 10.99
N SER A 61 -4.04 14.01 11.69
CA SER A 61 -3.99 14.87 12.88
C SER A 61 -3.32 14.21 14.08
N GLU A 62 -3.35 12.88 14.17
CA GLU A 62 -2.70 12.10 15.22
C GLU A 62 -1.26 11.69 14.87
N VAL A 63 -0.78 11.99 13.65
CA VAL A 63 0.54 11.57 13.19
C VAL A 63 1.59 12.59 13.62
N THR A 64 2.47 12.19 14.54
CA THR A 64 3.56 13.04 15.04
C THR A 64 4.90 12.67 14.42
N LEU A 65 5.75 13.68 14.24
CA LEU A 65 7.16 13.50 13.88
C LEU A 65 7.99 13.29 15.15
N ASP A 66 8.99 12.42 15.06
CA ASP A 66 10.00 12.28 16.10
C ASP A 66 11.10 13.36 16.03
N ALA A 67 12.08 13.28 16.93
CA ALA A 67 13.20 14.22 16.99
C ALA A 67 14.09 14.20 15.72
N GLN A 68 13.98 13.18 14.88
CA GLN A 68 14.70 13.02 13.63
C GLN A 68 13.87 13.51 12.43
N GLY A 69 12.61 13.87 12.63
CA GLY A 69 11.70 14.27 11.56
C GLY A 69 11.07 13.09 10.83
N GLU A 70 11.11 11.89 11.41
CA GLU A 70 10.51 10.67 10.87
C GLU A 70 9.20 10.36 11.59
N ILE A 71 8.37 9.50 10.99
CA ILE A 71 7.08 9.08 11.57
C ILE A 71 7.26 7.70 12.18
N SER A 72 7.47 7.63 13.49
CA SER A 72 7.80 6.37 14.18
C SER A 72 6.69 5.31 14.05
N ASP A 73 5.42 5.73 14.01
CA ASP A 73 4.26 4.82 13.94
C ASP A 73 3.80 4.48 12.52
N ALA A 74 4.46 5.00 11.48
CA ALA A 74 4.05 4.78 10.09
C ALA A 74 3.99 3.29 9.68
N PRO A 75 4.95 2.42 10.04
CA PRO A 75 4.89 1.01 9.69
C PRO A 75 3.69 0.29 10.33
N ALA A 76 3.37 0.62 11.58
CA ALA A 76 2.24 0.05 12.30
C ALA A 76 0.91 0.50 11.70
N LEU A 77 0.80 1.79 11.35
CA LEU A 77 -0.37 2.37 10.72
C LEU A 77 -0.65 1.76 9.34
N LEU A 78 0.38 1.61 8.51
CA LEU A 78 0.26 0.98 7.19
C LEU A 78 -0.05 -0.51 7.29
N SER A 79 0.46 -1.21 8.31
CA SER A 79 0.12 -2.61 8.55
C SER A 79 -1.36 -2.79 8.90
N LYS A 80 -1.92 -1.90 9.74
CA LYS A 80 -3.37 -1.86 10.01
C LYS A 80 -4.17 -1.53 8.75
N LEU A 81 -3.71 -0.55 7.96
CA LEU A 81 -4.37 -0.19 6.70
C LEU A 81 -4.38 -1.35 5.71
N LYS A 82 -3.28 -2.11 5.62
CA LYS A 82 -3.17 -3.31 4.79
C LYS A 82 -4.13 -4.42 5.23
N HIS A 83 -4.43 -4.52 6.52
CA HIS A 83 -5.41 -5.47 7.03
C HIS A 83 -6.85 -5.05 6.70
N ILE A 84 -7.19 -3.77 6.92
CA ILE A 84 -8.55 -3.25 6.74
C ILE A 84 -8.88 -3.07 5.24
N LYS A 85 -7.91 -2.63 4.44
CA LYS A 85 -8.05 -2.33 3.01
C LYS A 85 -6.91 -2.98 2.21
N PRO A 86 -6.90 -4.32 2.09
CA PRO A 86 -5.81 -5.03 1.39
C PRO A 86 -5.65 -4.60 -0.07
N TRP A 87 -6.76 -4.22 -0.72
CA TRP A 87 -6.81 -3.78 -2.12
C TRP A 87 -6.01 -2.50 -2.42
N LEU A 88 -5.64 -1.72 -1.39
CA LEU A 88 -4.73 -0.58 -1.55
C LEU A 88 -3.28 -1.02 -1.77
N PHE A 89 -2.95 -2.27 -1.47
CA PHE A 89 -1.61 -2.83 -1.52
C PHE A 89 -1.54 -3.91 -2.61
N GLY A 90 -0.40 -4.01 -3.29
CA GLY A 90 -0.18 -4.96 -4.39
C GLY A 90 -0.02 -6.42 -3.95
N GLY A 91 -0.25 -6.72 -2.66
CA GLY A 91 -0.17 -8.06 -2.11
C GLY A 91 -1.41 -8.87 -2.48
N ALA A 92 -1.22 -9.87 -3.34
CA ALA A 92 -2.27 -10.69 -3.91
C ALA A 92 -3.23 -11.28 -2.86
N VAL A 93 -4.44 -10.71 -2.76
CA VAL A 93 -5.63 -11.47 -2.35
C VAL A 93 -6.05 -12.28 -3.58
N SER A 94 -5.29 -13.32 -3.89
CA SER A 94 -5.75 -14.28 -4.89
C SER A 94 -6.68 -15.26 -4.18
N SER A 95 -7.98 -15.00 -4.27
CA SER A 95 -9.02 -16.00 -3.99
C SER A 95 -9.09 -17.08 -5.09
N SER A 96 -8.27 -16.96 -6.13
CA SER A 96 -8.16 -17.87 -7.25
C SER A 96 -6.70 -18.20 -7.51
N ALA A 97 -6.11 -19.09 -6.70
CA ALA A 97 -5.14 -19.97 -7.31
C ALA A 97 -5.88 -20.62 -8.49
N ALA A 98 -5.47 -20.33 -9.72
CA ALA A 98 -6.02 -21.01 -10.89
C ALA A 98 -5.86 -22.50 -10.61
N ALA A 99 -6.97 -23.19 -10.33
CA ALA A 99 -6.94 -24.60 -10.05
C ALA A 99 -6.26 -25.25 -11.25
N HIS A 100 -5.03 -25.72 -11.07
CA HIS A 100 -4.37 -26.47 -12.13
C HIS A 100 -5.29 -27.66 -12.40
N PRO A 101 -5.81 -27.81 -13.63
CA PRO A 101 -6.60 -28.99 -13.95
C PRO A 101 -5.72 -30.20 -13.61
N PRO A 102 -6.29 -31.26 -13.01
CA PRO A 102 -5.53 -32.45 -12.71
C PRO A 102 -4.88 -32.93 -14.02
N ARG A 103 -3.61 -33.34 -13.94
CA ARG A 103 -2.90 -33.85 -15.12
C ARG A 103 -3.75 -34.96 -15.74
N PRO A 104 -3.97 -34.96 -17.07
CA PRO A 104 -4.77 -36.00 -17.71
C PRO A 104 -4.17 -37.37 -17.36
N GLU A 105 -4.99 -38.27 -16.82
CA GLU A 105 -4.53 -39.62 -16.51
C GLU A 105 -4.06 -40.30 -17.81
N PRO A 106 -2.91 -41.00 -17.78
CA PRO A 106 -2.50 -41.78 -18.93
C PRO A 106 -3.56 -42.85 -19.23
N PRO A 107 -3.81 -43.18 -20.51
CA PRO A 107 -4.81 -44.18 -20.88
C PRO A 107 -4.46 -45.52 -20.23
N ARG A 108 -5.34 -46.01 -19.35
CA ARG A 108 -5.17 -47.31 -18.70
C ARG A 108 -5.51 -48.42 -19.67
N THR A 109 -4.72 -49.50 -19.68
CA THR A 109 -5.06 -50.71 -20.43
C THR A 109 -6.22 -51.42 -19.74
N ARG A 110 -7.41 -51.43 -20.36
CA ARG A 110 -8.59 -52.15 -19.87
C ARG A 110 -8.67 -53.54 -20.52
N HIS A 111 -9.15 -54.53 -19.77
CA HIS A 111 -9.39 -55.86 -20.32
C HIS A 111 -10.64 -55.86 -21.21
N ALA A 112 -10.68 -56.75 -22.22
CA ALA A 112 -11.82 -56.84 -23.14
C ALA A 112 -13.16 -57.08 -22.44
N ASN A 113 -13.14 -57.74 -21.27
CA ASN A 113 -14.32 -58.03 -20.46
C ASN A 113 -14.88 -56.81 -19.71
N GLU A 114 -14.13 -55.70 -19.67
CA GLU A 114 -14.52 -54.45 -19.00
C GLU A 114 -15.08 -53.39 -19.95
N LEU A 115 -15.09 -53.69 -21.26
CA LEU A 115 -15.61 -52.82 -22.30
C LEU A 115 -17.03 -53.25 -22.66
N SER A 116 -17.92 -52.29 -22.87
CA SER A 116 -19.16 -52.57 -23.58
C SER A 116 -18.85 -53.02 -25.02
N HIS A 117 -19.81 -53.70 -25.66
CA HIS A 117 -19.63 -54.22 -27.01
C HIS A 117 -19.26 -53.11 -28.03
N GLU A 118 -19.91 -51.95 -27.92
CA GLU A 118 -19.66 -50.79 -28.78
C GLU A 118 -18.26 -50.21 -28.58
N GLU A 119 -17.83 -50.07 -27.32
CA GLU A 119 -16.49 -49.59 -26.99
C GLU A 119 -15.40 -50.56 -27.45
N TRP A 120 -15.66 -51.87 -27.34
CA TRP A 120 -14.75 -52.90 -27.82
C TRP A 120 -14.59 -52.86 -29.35
N LEU A 121 -15.69 -52.69 -30.10
CA LEU A 121 -15.64 -52.55 -31.56
C LEU A 121 -14.83 -51.30 -31.97
N ALA A 122 -15.05 -50.17 -31.29
CA ALA A 122 -14.32 -48.93 -31.53
C ALA A 122 -12.82 -49.07 -31.23
N ALA A 123 -12.47 -49.67 -30.08
CA ALA A 123 -11.09 -49.93 -29.69
C ALA A 123 -10.38 -50.89 -30.65
N ARG A 124 -11.07 -51.95 -31.09
CA ARG A 124 -10.56 -52.91 -32.07
C ARG A 124 -10.33 -52.24 -33.44
N ALA A 125 -11.27 -51.42 -33.90
CA ALA A 125 -11.11 -50.67 -35.15
C ALA A 125 -9.92 -49.70 -35.08
N ALA A 126 -9.72 -49.03 -33.94
CA ALA A 126 -8.58 -48.14 -33.72
C ALA A 126 -7.23 -48.89 -33.77
N LEU A 127 -7.14 -50.09 -33.18
CA LEU A 127 -5.94 -50.93 -33.25
C LEU A 127 -5.62 -51.37 -34.68
N LEU A 128 -6.63 -51.76 -35.46
CA LEU A 128 -6.45 -52.18 -36.85
C LEU A 128 -6.05 -51.02 -37.77
N ARG A 129 -6.50 -49.79 -37.50
CA ARG A 129 -6.10 -48.57 -38.25
C ARG A 129 -4.66 -48.13 -37.99
N ARG A 130 -4.07 -48.54 -36.87
CA ARG A 130 -2.71 -48.12 -36.45
C ARG A 130 -1.63 -49.11 -36.88
N ARG A 131 -2.01 -50.19 -37.58
CA ARG A 131 -1.12 -51.21 -38.15
C ARG A 131 -0.95 -50.98 -39.64
#